data_AF-A0A6N6PCA6-F1
#
_entry.id   AF-A0A6N6PCA6-F1
#
_cell.length_a   1.000
_cell.length_b   1.000
_cell.length_c   1.000
_cell.angle_alpha   90.00
_cell.angle_beta   90.00
_cell.angle_gamma   90.00
#
_symmetry.space_group_name_H-M   'P 1'
#
loop_
_entity.id
_entity.type
_entity.pdbx_description
1 polymer ?
#
loop_
_entity_poly.entity_id
_entity_poly.type
_entity_poly.pdbx_seq_one_letter_code
_entity_poly.pdbx_strand_id
1 'polypeptide(L)'
;MLGAFKQAGERARKFGEPRMGPEMQFVAELEEAGHLVDAENEEAKATNGSGRGARIVNRAEVKDDKMGRNFQWAAIEIIEGGKSLGTWLASSRLNPQEIEVAGQKWRVQMRNERYYLPYNLQLVRARQEVYQGTSQAKVFASRVRIINPNTKEDRSTDITMNNPLRYADLTFYQSTMGQGERGPGTAALLSALSGRPAADFVDMEEKEGGRNSGLQVVGNPSMLAPYTGCLLVGFGMLWQFLFHLTRFLAKRAGLPPPDFGVPHPLLPVCALLIMLPDVFLAWIAIKNGTLFALAVVAVTPFIRGVLAWQVWRGKHLVFSMVLLLVPTILAVPFALKYQETHGSMLWPVSIAQFAAFLGIAYVVFSNRPRTIPAHA
;
A
#
# COMPACT_ATOMS: atom_id res chain seq x y z
N MET A 1 12.75 -57.04 11.32
CA MET A 1 12.46 -55.66 10.90
C MET A 1 11.00 -55.24 11.21
N LEU A 2 10.46 -55.65 12.37
CA LEU A 2 9.15 -55.20 12.89
C LEU A 2 9.20 -54.75 14.36
N GLY A 3 10.35 -54.88 15.04
CA GLY A 3 10.56 -54.41 16.41
C GLY A 3 11.08 -52.98 16.53
N ALA A 4 11.65 -52.41 15.46
CA ALA A 4 12.26 -51.07 15.47
C ALA A 4 11.22 -49.92 15.29
N PHE A 5 10.05 -50.21 14.71
CA PHE A 5 8.98 -49.22 14.56
C PHE A 5 8.12 -49.04 15.82
N LYS A 6 8.15 -50.00 16.77
CA LYS A 6 7.47 -49.85 18.06
C LYS A 6 8.28 -49.00 19.06
N GLN A 7 9.61 -49.02 18.96
CA GLN A 7 10.50 -48.18 19.79
C GLN A 7 10.58 -46.70 19.35
N ALA A 8 10.25 -46.37 18.10
CA ALA A 8 10.14 -44.98 17.65
C ALA A 8 8.83 -44.31 18.16
N GLY A 9 7.75 -45.09 18.32
CA GLY A 9 6.48 -44.62 18.89
C GLY A 9 6.53 -44.39 20.40
N GLU A 10 7.35 -45.14 21.14
CA GLU A 10 7.49 -44.97 22.59
C GLU A 10 8.56 -43.95 23.01
N ARG A 11 9.58 -43.67 22.17
CA ARG A 11 10.53 -42.57 22.43
C ARG A 11 9.97 -41.18 22.17
N ALA A 12 8.87 -41.06 21.40
CA ALA A 12 8.13 -39.81 21.24
C ALA A 12 7.29 -39.44 22.48
N ARG A 13 7.11 -40.36 23.45
CA ARG A 13 6.41 -40.09 24.71
C ARG A 13 7.30 -39.56 25.84
N LYS A 14 8.60 -39.31 25.59
CA LYS A 14 9.56 -38.89 26.64
C LYS A 14 10.34 -37.61 26.35
N PHE A 15 10.02 -36.90 25.26
CA PHE A 15 10.46 -35.52 25.07
C PHE A 15 9.25 -34.61 25.23
N GLY A 16 9.47 -33.53 25.96
CA GLY A 16 8.43 -32.75 26.63
C GLY A 16 7.26 -32.33 25.76
N GLU A 17 6.13 -32.19 26.45
CA GLU A 17 4.98 -31.36 26.13
C GLU A 17 5.21 -30.45 24.90
N PRO A 18 4.33 -30.49 23.88
CA PRO A 18 4.14 -29.30 23.09
C PRO A 18 3.61 -28.25 24.07
N ARG A 19 4.51 -27.40 24.58
CA ARG A 19 4.15 -26.11 25.18
C ARG A 19 3.59 -25.24 24.07
N MET A 20 2.38 -25.57 23.64
CA MET A 20 1.45 -24.63 23.06
C MET A 20 0.98 -23.80 24.25
N GLY A 21 1.35 -22.52 24.27
CA GLY A 21 1.01 -21.62 25.37
C GLY A 21 -0.50 -21.56 25.63
N PRO A 22 -0.93 -21.16 26.84
CA PRO A 22 -2.32 -21.21 27.29
C PRO A 22 -3.31 -20.27 26.55
N GLU A 23 -2.94 -19.70 25.39
CA GLU A 23 -3.74 -18.72 24.66
C GLU A 23 -4.08 -19.10 23.21
N MET A 24 -3.87 -20.35 22.79
CA MET A 24 -4.35 -20.82 21.48
C MET A 24 -5.58 -21.73 21.66
N GLN A 25 -6.68 -21.09 22.07
CA GLN A 25 -7.99 -21.72 22.16
C GLN A 25 -8.55 -21.95 20.76
N PHE A 26 -8.42 -23.18 20.27
CA PHE A 26 -9.10 -23.65 19.07
C PHE A 26 -10.47 -24.16 19.48
N VAL A 27 -11.55 -23.41 19.21
CA VAL A 27 -12.94 -23.87 19.45
C VAL A 27 -13.39 -24.92 18.44
N ALA A 28 -12.75 -26.08 18.38
CA ALA A 28 -13.46 -27.34 18.17
C ALA A 28 -13.32 -27.88 19.55
N GLU A 29 -14.42 -28.00 20.27
CA GLU A 29 -14.45 -28.55 21.61
C GLU A 29 -13.98 -30.01 21.54
N LEU A 30 -12.67 -30.20 21.42
CA LEU A 30 -11.97 -31.25 22.10
C LEU A 30 -11.67 -30.66 23.47
N GLU A 31 -12.58 -30.99 24.39
CA GLU A 31 -12.27 -31.19 25.81
C GLU A 31 -11.99 -29.93 26.64
N GLU A 32 -13.04 -29.19 26.99
CA GLU A 32 -13.06 -28.42 28.25
C GLU A 32 -14.15 -29.00 29.18
N ALA A 33 -13.78 -30.10 29.85
CA ALA A 33 -14.20 -30.52 31.20
C ALA A 33 -15.68 -30.48 31.66
N GLY A 34 -16.70 -30.37 30.79
CA GLY A 34 -18.09 -30.30 31.29
C GLY A 34 -19.26 -30.68 30.37
N HIS A 35 -19.05 -30.87 29.06
CA HIS A 35 -20.16 -30.95 28.08
C HIS A 35 -20.20 -32.21 27.20
N LEU A 36 -19.44 -33.26 27.54
CA LEU A 36 -19.41 -34.54 26.80
C LEU A 36 -20.79 -35.21 26.67
N VAL A 37 -21.68 -34.99 27.64
CA VAL A 37 -23.02 -35.58 27.68
C VAL A 37 -23.88 -35.15 26.49
N ASP A 38 -23.73 -33.92 25.99
CA ASP A 38 -24.55 -33.41 24.89
C ASP A 38 -24.11 -34.03 23.55
N ALA A 39 -22.79 -34.21 23.36
CA ALA A 39 -22.25 -34.88 22.20
C ALA A 39 -22.52 -36.39 22.24
N GLU A 40 -22.76 -37.01 23.40
CA GLU A 40 -23.17 -38.42 23.49
C GLU A 40 -24.54 -38.72 22.88
N ASN A 41 -25.42 -37.71 22.85
CA ASN A 41 -26.78 -37.83 22.30
C ASN A 41 -26.87 -37.54 20.79
N GLU A 42 -25.79 -37.06 20.16
CA GLU A 42 -25.77 -36.72 18.74
C GLU A 42 -25.19 -37.84 17.88
N GLU A 43 -25.82 -38.09 16.72
CA GLU A 43 -25.33 -39.08 15.77
C GLU A 43 -24.19 -38.51 14.92
N ALA A 44 -23.18 -39.35 14.65
CA ALA A 44 -22.11 -38.99 13.74
C ALA A 44 -22.67 -38.79 12.33
N LYS A 45 -22.50 -37.60 11.77
CA LYS A 45 -23.06 -37.24 10.45
C LYS A 45 -22.24 -37.79 9.27
N ALA A 46 -21.04 -38.28 9.49
CA ALA A 46 -20.17 -38.83 8.45
C ALA A 46 -19.86 -40.31 8.68
N THR A 47 -20.01 -41.10 7.61
CA THR A 47 -19.68 -42.53 7.60
C THR A 47 -18.22 -42.76 7.21
N ASN A 48 -17.65 -41.86 6.39
CA ASN A 48 -16.34 -42.01 5.78
C ASN A 48 -15.45 -40.77 6.00
N GLY A 49 -14.15 -40.95 5.75
CA GLY A 49 -13.17 -39.86 5.74
C GLY A 49 -12.72 -39.37 7.12
N SER A 50 -12.11 -38.18 7.15
CA SER A 50 -11.47 -37.61 8.35
C SER A 50 -12.46 -37.13 9.40
N GLY A 51 -13.74 -36.95 9.01
CA GLY A 51 -14.84 -36.63 9.93
C GLY A 51 -15.60 -37.86 10.45
N ARG A 52 -15.15 -39.09 10.17
CA ARG A 52 -15.81 -40.30 10.64
C ARG A 52 -15.84 -40.32 12.18
N GLY A 53 -17.04 -40.40 12.75
CA GLY A 53 -17.24 -40.34 14.21
C GLY A 53 -17.28 -38.93 14.80
N ALA A 54 -17.09 -37.88 13.99
CA ALA A 54 -17.30 -36.51 14.44
C ALA A 54 -18.79 -36.25 14.65
N ARG A 55 -19.10 -35.65 15.80
CA ARG A 55 -20.45 -35.24 16.19
C ARG A 55 -20.53 -33.73 16.20
N ILE A 56 -21.67 -33.21 15.77
CA ILE A 56 -21.86 -31.79 15.56
C ILE A 56 -22.96 -31.32 16.50
N VAL A 57 -22.59 -30.48 17.45
CA VAL A 57 -23.52 -29.90 18.41
C VAL A 57 -23.71 -28.44 18.03
N ASN A 58 -24.92 -28.10 17.58
CA ASN A 58 -25.26 -26.70 17.35
C ASN A 58 -25.53 -26.04 18.71
N ARG A 59 -24.84 -24.93 18.97
CA ARG A 59 -25.05 -24.12 20.18
C ARG A 59 -25.73 -22.82 19.81
N ALA A 60 -26.47 -22.25 20.76
CA ALA A 60 -27.02 -20.91 20.60
C ALA A 60 -25.87 -19.91 20.44
N GLU A 61 -26.08 -18.92 19.58
CA GLU A 61 -25.11 -17.84 19.38
C GLU A 61 -24.95 -17.04 20.67
N VAL A 62 -23.72 -16.94 21.17
CA VAL A 62 -23.38 -16.14 22.35
C VAL A 62 -22.64 -14.90 21.87
N LYS A 63 -23.09 -13.72 22.29
CA LYS A 63 -22.45 -12.42 22.00
C LYS A 63 -21.39 -12.09 23.05
N ASP A 64 -20.50 -13.03 23.34
CA ASP A 64 -19.35 -12.79 24.21
C ASP A 64 -18.07 -13.02 23.40
N ASP A 65 -17.19 -12.02 23.39
CA ASP A 65 -15.91 -12.05 22.67
C ASP A 65 -14.90 -13.02 23.30
N LYS A 66 -15.24 -13.63 24.44
CA LYS A 66 -14.27 -14.36 25.26
C LYS A 66 -13.96 -15.77 24.79
N MET A 67 -14.87 -16.56 24.23
CA MET A 67 -14.55 -17.95 23.82
C MET A 67 -15.52 -18.50 22.78
N GLY A 68 -15.18 -18.41 21.50
CA GLY A 68 -16.01 -19.04 20.46
C GLY A 68 -15.79 -18.52 19.06
N ARG A 69 -14.95 -19.19 18.25
CA ARG A 69 -15.02 -18.97 16.80
C ARG A 69 -16.03 -19.96 16.22
N ASN A 70 -17.00 -19.48 15.45
CA ASN A 70 -17.89 -20.37 14.70
C ASN A 70 -17.10 -21.08 13.59
N PHE A 71 -17.30 -22.39 13.48
CA PHE A 71 -16.70 -23.19 12.42
C PHE A 71 -17.75 -23.62 11.43
N GLN A 72 -17.49 -23.32 10.17
CA GLN A 72 -18.31 -23.76 9.06
C GLN A 72 -18.16 -25.28 8.91
N TRP A 73 -19.27 -25.95 8.63
CA TRP A 73 -19.30 -27.38 8.34
C TRP A 73 -20.41 -27.70 7.33
N ALA A 74 -20.25 -28.81 6.61
CA ALA A 74 -21.26 -29.38 5.74
C ALA A 74 -21.11 -30.90 5.68
N ALA A 75 -22.22 -31.63 5.76
CA ALA A 75 -22.26 -33.06 5.45
C ALA A 75 -22.58 -33.23 3.96
N ILE A 76 -21.76 -34.00 3.26
CA ILE A 76 -21.82 -34.20 1.82
C ILE A 76 -22.03 -35.69 1.58
N GLU A 77 -23.22 -36.06 1.11
CA GLU A 77 -23.49 -37.41 0.61
C GLU A 77 -23.12 -37.49 -0.86
N ILE A 78 -22.44 -38.57 -1.24
CA ILE A 78 -22.03 -38.80 -2.64
C ILE A 78 -22.82 -39.98 -3.19
N ILE A 79 -23.47 -39.76 -4.34
CA ILE A 79 -24.34 -40.72 -4.98
C ILE A 79 -23.78 -41.06 -6.36
N GLU A 80 -23.59 -42.34 -6.64
CA GLU A 80 -23.15 -42.86 -7.93
C GLU A 80 -24.18 -43.89 -8.45
N GLY A 81 -24.74 -43.66 -9.64
CA GLY A 81 -25.72 -44.57 -10.25
C GLY A 81 -26.97 -44.83 -9.37
N GLY A 82 -27.37 -43.86 -8.54
CA GLY A 82 -28.47 -43.99 -7.60
C GLY A 82 -28.14 -44.72 -6.29
N LYS A 83 -26.88 -45.11 -6.07
CA LYS A 83 -26.40 -45.70 -4.81
C LYS A 83 -25.53 -44.70 -4.05
N SER A 84 -25.78 -44.58 -2.75
CA SER A 84 -24.93 -43.79 -1.86
C SER A 84 -23.59 -44.48 -1.64
N LEU A 85 -22.49 -43.76 -1.89
CA LEU A 85 -21.12 -44.18 -1.60
C LEU A 85 -20.70 -43.85 -0.16
N GLY A 86 -21.54 -43.10 0.56
CA GLY A 86 -21.33 -42.66 1.93
C GLY A 86 -21.50 -41.15 2.12
N THR A 87 -21.26 -40.70 3.34
CA THR A 87 -21.34 -39.29 3.73
C THR A 87 -20.02 -38.82 4.32
N TRP A 88 -19.53 -37.68 3.84
CA TRP A 88 -18.29 -37.03 4.28
C TRP A 88 -18.62 -35.72 4.98
N LEU A 89 -17.94 -35.45 6.09
CA LEU A 89 -18.03 -34.15 6.77
C LEU A 89 -16.92 -33.24 6.26
N ALA A 90 -17.26 -32.09 5.70
CA ALA A 90 -16.33 -31.02 5.36
C ALA A 90 -16.43 -29.91 6.41
N SER A 91 -15.28 -29.46 6.93
CA SER A 91 -15.19 -28.30 7.81
C SER A 91 -13.85 -27.61 7.61
N SER A 92 -13.74 -26.31 7.89
CA SER A 92 -12.46 -25.57 7.84
C SER A 92 -11.39 -26.10 8.80
N ARG A 93 -11.76 -27.03 9.69
CA ARG A 93 -10.88 -27.74 10.63
C ARG A 93 -10.37 -29.08 10.14
N LEU A 94 -11.03 -29.66 9.15
CA LEU A 94 -10.69 -30.99 8.68
C LEU A 94 -9.68 -30.90 7.55
N ASN A 95 -8.75 -31.86 7.54
CA ASN A 95 -7.84 -32.04 6.43
C ASN A 95 -8.62 -32.37 5.15
N PRO A 96 -8.08 -32.02 3.96
CA PRO A 96 -8.69 -32.43 2.70
C PRO A 96 -8.89 -33.95 2.65
N GLN A 97 -10.05 -34.36 2.13
CA GLN A 97 -10.42 -35.76 2.03
C GLN A 97 -10.41 -36.17 0.56
N GLU A 98 -9.77 -37.30 0.26
CA GLU A 98 -9.74 -37.87 -1.08
C GLU A 98 -10.88 -38.88 -1.24
N ILE A 99 -11.53 -38.85 -2.40
CA ILE A 99 -12.70 -39.66 -2.70
C ILE A 99 -12.57 -40.16 -4.13
N GLU A 100 -12.91 -41.42 -4.37
CA GLU A 100 -12.90 -42.01 -5.70
C GLU A 100 -14.34 -42.23 -6.18
N VAL A 101 -14.70 -41.62 -7.30
CA VAL A 101 -16.04 -41.68 -7.91
C VAL A 101 -15.86 -41.82 -9.41
N ALA A 102 -16.55 -42.79 -10.03
CA ALA A 102 -16.45 -43.09 -11.46
C ALA A 102 -15.00 -43.30 -11.95
N GLY A 103 -14.14 -43.87 -11.11
CA GLY A 103 -12.71 -44.09 -11.41
C GLY A 103 -11.84 -42.81 -11.39
N GLN A 104 -12.39 -41.67 -10.96
CA GLN A 104 -11.67 -40.41 -10.81
C GLN A 104 -11.48 -40.04 -9.33
N LYS A 105 -10.28 -39.61 -8.97
CA LYS A 105 -9.95 -39.13 -7.62
C LYS A 105 -10.29 -37.65 -7.47
N TRP A 106 -11.19 -37.37 -6.54
CA TRP A 106 -11.64 -36.04 -6.14
C TRP A 106 -11.10 -35.69 -4.77
N ARG A 107 -10.92 -34.39 -4.51
CA ARG A 107 -10.55 -33.87 -3.20
C ARG A 107 -11.63 -32.93 -2.69
N VAL A 108 -12.19 -33.25 -1.54
CA VAL A 108 -13.21 -32.44 -0.87
C VAL A 108 -12.57 -31.74 0.33
N GLN A 109 -12.70 -30.42 0.37
CA GLN A 109 -12.24 -29.58 1.46
C GLN A 109 -13.13 -28.35 1.59
N MET A 110 -13.47 -27.99 2.82
CA MET A 110 -14.02 -26.67 3.13
C MET A 110 -12.87 -25.75 3.54
N ARG A 111 -12.72 -24.62 2.85
CA ARG A 111 -11.66 -23.63 3.11
C ARG A 111 -12.21 -22.23 2.92
N ASN A 112 -11.57 -21.27 3.58
CA ASN A 112 -11.82 -19.86 3.31
C ASN A 112 -11.52 -19.56 1.83
N GLU A 113 -12.32 -18.65 1.28
CA GLU A 113 -12.06 -18.08 -0.03
C GLU A 113 -10.66 -17.47 -0.06
N ARG A 114 -9.94 -17.68 -1.18
CA ARG A 114 -8.59 -17.13 -1.37
C ARG A 114 -8.68 -16.00 -2.38
N TYR A 115 -8.27 -14.82 -1.93
CA TYR A 115 -8.11 -13.65 -2.79
C TYR A 115 -6.68 -13.65 -3.34
N TYR A 116 -6.54 -13.84 -4.64
CA TYR A 116 -5.25 -13.82 -5.32
C TYR A 116 -4.95 -12.39 -5.79
N LEU A 117 -3.78 -11.88 -5.41
CA LEU A 117 -3.32 -10.54 -5.77
C LEU A 117 -2.53 -10.57 -7.07
N PRO A 118 -2.50 -9.48 -7.86
CA PRO A 118 -1.77 -9.40 -9.14
C PRO A 118 -0.25 -9.22 -8.96
N TYR A 119 0.27 -9.47 -7.76
CA TYR A 119 1.67 -9.34 -7.38
C TYR A 119 2.03 -10.38 -6.32
N ASN A 120 3.33 -10.68 -6.21
CA ASN A 120 3.85 -11.62 -5.23
C ASN A 120 4.50 -10.87 -4.07
N LEU A 121 4.24 -11.37 -2.86
CA LEU A 121 4.88 -10.92 -1.63
C LEU A 121 5.67 -12.08 -1.03
N GLN A 122 7.00 -12.00 -1.07
CA GLN A 122 7.87 -13.05 -0.55
C GLN A 122 8.53 -12.59 0.76
N LEU A 123 8.45 -13.39 1.81
CA LEU A 123 9.22 -13.15 3.02
C LEU A 123 10.69 -13.48 2.77
N VAL A 124 11.56 -12.48 2.90
CA VAL A 124 13.02 -12.62 2.77
C VAL A 124 13.63 -12.96 4.13
N ARG A 125 13.19 -12.25 5.18
CA ARG A 125 13.71 -12.46 6.54
C ARG A 125 12.72 -11.95 7.57
N ALA A 126 12.50 -12.72 8.64
CA ALA A 126 11.77 -12.29 9.81
C ALA A 126 12.73 -12.10 11.00
N ARG A 127 12.71 -10.92 11.62
CA ARG A 127 13.51 -10.55 12.78
C ARG A 127 12.61 -10.24 13.96
N GLN A 128 12.97 -10.82 15.10
CA GLN A 128 12.45 -10.49 16.42
C GLN A 128 13.68 -10.25 17.29
N GLU A 129 13.81 -9.03 17.77
CA GLU A 129 14.84 -8.60 18.72
C GLU A 129 14.16 -8.39 20.07
N VAL A 130 14.81 -8.77 21.16
CA VAL A 130 14.33 -8.57 22.54
C VAL A 130 15.22 -7.55 23.25
N TYR A 131 14.69 -6.89 24.28
CA TYR A 131 15.52 -6.05 25.14
C TYR A 131 16.49 -6.91 25.93
N GLN A 132 17.74 -6.44 26.05
CA GLN A 132 18.79 -7.12 26.80
C GLN A 132 18.32 -7.40 28.24
N GLY A 133 18.44 -8.65 28.68
CA GLY A 133 18.02 -9.06 30.02
C GLY A 133 16.51 -9.22 30.23
N THR A 134 15.68 -9.15 29.19
CA THR A 134 14.23 -9.39 29.30
C THR A 134 13.73 -10.35 28.21
N SER A 135 12.54 -10.90 28.41
CA SER A 135 11.77 -11.58 27.36
C SER A 135 10.91 -10.63 26.52
N GLN A 136 10.96 -9.32 26.76
CA GLN A 136 10.15 -8.34 26.05
C GLN A 136 10.72 -8.07 24.66
N ALA A 137 9.85 -8.15 23.65
CA ALA A 137 10.24 -7.87 22.29
C ALA A 137 10.44 -6.36 22.06
N LYS A 138 11.57 -6.02 21.45
CA LYS A 138 11.99 -4.67 21.06
C LYS A 138 11.60 -4.35 19.63
N VAL A 139 11.81 -5.28 18.70
CA VAL A 139 11.52 -5.10 17.28
C VAL A 139 10.94 -6.39 16.71
N PHE A 140 9.81 -6.28 16.02
CA PHE A 140 9.36 -7.27 15.04
C PHE A 140 9.43 -6.65 13.66
N ALA A 141 10.24 -7.23 12.79
CA ALA A 141 10.46 -6.75 11.44
C ALA A 141 10.41 -7.90 10.44
N SER A 142 9.58 -7.77 9.41
CA SER A 142 9.53 -8.69 8.29
C SER A 142 10.03 -7.99 7.04
N ARG A 143 11.20 -8.41 6.54
CA ARG A 143 11.67 -7.97 5.23
C ARG A 143 10.95 -8.76 4.17
N VAL A 144 10.18 -8.07 3.35
CA VAL A 144 9.39 -8.65 2.26
C VAL A 144 9.86 -8.12 0.91
N ARG A 145 9.89 -8.99 -0.09
CA ARG A 145 10.15 -8.64 -1.50
C ARG A 145 8.83 -8.60 -2.24
N ILE A 146 8.57 -7.47 -2.89
CA ILE A 146 7.39 -7.22 -3.72
C ILE A 146 7.82 -7.41 -5.16
N ILE A 147 7.14 -8.31 -5.87
CA ILE A 147 7.35 -8.55 -7.30
C ILE A 147 6.03 -8.33 -8.01
N ASN A 148 5.93 -7.25 -8.79
CA ASN A 148 4.73 -6.92 -9.55
C ASN A 148 5.06 -6.90 -11.06
N PRO A 149 4.58 -7.90 -11.82
CA PRO A 149 4.87 -7.98 -13.26
C PRO A 149 4.20 -6.86 -14.06
N ASN A 150 3.07 -6.31 -13.59
CA ASN A 150 2.33 -5.27 -14.30
C ASN A 150 3.06 -3.92 -14.26
N THR A 151 3.70 -3.60 -13.12
CA THR A 151 4.48 -2.36 -12.95
C THR A 151 5.97 -2.56 -13.19
N LYS A 152 6.43 -3.81 -13.43
CA LYS A 152 7.85 -4.21 -13.49
C LYS A 152 8.63 -3.84 -12.22
N GLU A 153 7.94 -3.80 -11.10
CA GLU A 153 8.52 -3.46 -9.80
C GLU A 153 9.09 -4.71 -9.14
N ASP A 154 10.33 -4.61 -8.67
CA ASP A 154 11.00 -5.62 -7.86
C ASP A 154 11.82 -4.91 -6.78
N ARG A 155 11.27 -4.88 -5.56
CA ARG A 155 11.95 -4.23 -4.43
C ARG A 155 11.69 -4.94 -3.13
N SER A 156 12.61 -4.76 -2.19
CA SER A 156 12.46 -5.22 -0.81
C SER A 156 12.10 -4.07 0.12
N THR A 157 11.28 -4.34 1.13
CA THR A 157 10.85 -3.37 2.13
C THR A 157 10.61 -4.05 3.47
N ASP A 158 10.72 -3.30 4.55
CA ASP A 158 10.56 -3.81 5.92
C ASP A 158 9.17 -3.43 6.44
N ILE A 159 8.43 -4.42 6.94
CA ILE A 159 7.19 -4.23 7.69
C ILE A 159 7.54 -4.33 9.17
N THR A 160 7.27 -3.28 9.95
CA THR A 160 7.51 -3.29 11.40
C THR A 160 6.23 -2.97 12.17
N MET A 161 6.24 -3.23 13.48
CA MET A 161 5.19 -2.68 14.37
C MET A 161 5.13 -1.17 14.16
N ASN A 162 3.94 -0.64 13.85
CA ASN A 162 3.65 0.76 13.53
C ASN A 162 4.14 1.28 12.17
N ASN A 163 4.88 0.49 11.39
CA ASN A 163 5.21 0.85 10.01
C ASN A 163 4.71 -0.23 9.04
N PRO A 164 3.41 -0.26 8.75
CA PRO A 164 2.83 -1.24 7.86
C PRO A 164 3.23 -0.97 6.41
N LEU A 165 3.29 -2.02 5.60
CA LEU A 165 3.42 -1.86 4.16
C LEU A 165 2.08 -1.44 3.57
N ARG A 166 2.05 -0.34 2.84
CA ARG A 166 0.89 0.08 2.04
C ARG A 166 1.20 -0.14 0.56
N TYR A 167 0.39 -0.94 -0.11
CA TYR A 167 0.60 -1.33 -1.49
C TYR A 167 -0.71 -1.74 -2.16
N ALA A 168 -0.99 -1.19 -3.35
CA ALA A 168 -2.16 -1.52 -4.18
C ALA A 168 -3.49 -1.51 -3.38
N ASP A 169 -3.79 -0.39 -2.71
CA ASP A 169 -4.99 -0.19 -1.87
C ASP A 169 -5.13 -1.14 -0.68
N LEU A 170 -4.08 -1.90 -0.37
CA LEU A 170 -4.01 -2.78 0.79
C LEU A 170 -2.96 -2.29 1.78
N THR A 171 -3.22 -2.52 3.06
CA THR A 171 -2.27 -2.28 4.14
C THR A 171 -1.96 -3.58 4.86
N PHE A 172 -0.68 -3.95 4.90
CA PHE A 172 -0.14 -5.15 5.51
C PHE A 172 0.46 -4.81 6.88
N TYR A 173 -0.22 -5.21 7.93
CA TYR A 173 0.22 -5.05 9.31
C TYR A 173 0.94 -6.30 9.79
N GLN A 174 2.00 -6.11 10.56
CA GLN A 174 2.60 -7.21 11.32
C GLN A 174 1.63 -7.65 12.41
N SER A 175 1.15 -8.90 12.33
CA SER A 175 0.16 -9.45 13.28
C SER A 175 0.77 -10.50 14.19
N THR A 176 1.44 -11.50 13.63
CA THR A 176 2.07 -12.57 14.41
C THR A 176 3.46 -12.87 13.87
N MET A 177 4.34 -13.36 14.73
CA MET A 177 5.61 -13.94 14.31
C MET A 177 5.75 -15.24 15.08
N GLY A 178 5.67 -16.35 14.36
CA GLY A 178 5.87 -17.67 14.96
C GLY A 178 7.32 -18.09 14.81
N GLN A 179 7.76 -18.95 15.72
CA GLN A 179 8.89 -19.82 15.42
C GLN A 179 8.42 -20.71 14.27
N GLY A 180 9.04 -20.59 13.11
CA GLY A 180 8.65 -21.41 11.98
C GLY A 180 8.88 -22.87 12.36
N GLU A 181 7.88 -23.71 12.11
CA GLU A 181 8.11 -25.14 12.09
C GLU A 181 9.15 -25.43 11.01
N ARG A 182 10.31 -25.87 11.48
CA ARG A 182 11.45 -26.26 10.66
C ARG A 182 11.00 -27.36 9.72
N GLY A 183 10.91 -27.06 8.43
CA GLY A 183 10.75 -28.12 7.44
C GLY A 183 11.99 -29.02 7.48
N PRO A 184 11.88 -30.35 7.63
CA PRO A 184 13.03 -31.27 7.60
C PRO A 184 13.76 -31.33 6.25
N GLY A 185 13.44 -30.44 5.30
CA GLY A 185 13.88 -30.50 3.91
C GLY A 185 15.23 -29.86 3.62
N THR A 186 15.56 -28.70 4.18
CA THR A 186 16.76 -27.95 3.76
C THR A 186 18.07 -28.55 4.28
N ALA A 187 18.16 -28.86 5.58
CA ALA A 187 19.32 -29.55 6.13
C ALA A 187 19.50 -30.96 5.54
N ALA A 188 18.39 -31.66 5.25
CA ALA A 188 18.43 -32.97 4.59
C ALA A 188 18.91 -32.87 3.13
N LEU A 189 18.47 -31.86 2.38
CA LEU A 189 18.90 -31.63 1.01
C LEU A 189 20.38 -31.22 0.96
N LEU A 190 20.83 -30.32 1.84
CA LEU A 190 22.23 -29.92 1.95
C LEU A 190 23.13 -31.06 2.41
N SER A 191 22.66 -31.91 3.34
CA SER A 191 23.34 -33.15 3.74
C SER A 191 23.48 -34.13 2.57
N ALA A 192 22.40 -34.32 1.79
CA ALA A 192 22.42 -35.19 0.61
C ALA A 192 23.35 -34.68 -0.50
N LEU A 193 23.45 -33.36 -0.68
CA LEU A 193 24.30 -32.73 -1.71
C LEU A 193 25.77 -32.62 -1.31
N SER A 194 26.06 -32.49 -0.01
CA SER A 194 27.42 -32.25 0.50
C SER A 194 28.09 -33.50 1.09
N GLY A 195 27.32 -34.56 1.35
CA GLY A 195 27.80 -35.77 2.03
C GLY A 195 28.15 -35.57 3.51
N ARG A 196 27.88 -34.39 4.09
CA ARG A 196 28.11 -34.09 5.51
C ARG A 196 26.86 -34.39 6.35
N PRO A 197 27.01 -34.78 7.62
CA PRO A 197 25.87 -35.06 8.49
C PRO A 197 24.99 -33.82 8.65
N ALA A 198 23.67 -34.01 8.66
CA ALA A 198 22.71 -32.91 8.74
C ALA A 198 22.95 -31.97 9.94
N ALA A 199 23.52 -32.49 11.05
CA ALA A 199 23.89 -31.74 12.24
C ALA A 199 24.85 -30.57 11.96
N ASP A 200 25.78 -30.69 11.00
CA ASP A 200 26.75 -29.65 10.67
C ASP A 200 26.11 -28.43 9.98
N PHE A 201 24.90 -28.60 9.45
CA PHE A 201 24.14 -27.54 8.78
C PHE A 201 23.09 -26.90 9.69
N VAL A 202 22.79 -27.53 10.84
CA VAL A 202 21.82 -27.01 11.82
C VAL A 202 22.29 -25.65 12.37
N ASP A 203 23.57 -25.52 12.67
CA ASP A 203 24.15 -24.31 13.29
C ASP A 203 24.35 -23.15 12.27
N MET A 204 24.49 -23.48 10.98
CA MET A 204 24.56 -22.48 9.90
C MET A 204 23.18 -21.89 9.57
N GLU A 205 22.12 -22.71 9.68
CA GLU A 205 20.72 -22.29 9.50
C GLU A 205 20.18 -21.49 10.71
N GLU A 206 20.73 -21.72 11.90
CA GLU A 206 20.34 -21.01 13.13
C GLU A 206 20.58 -19.50 13.06
N LYS A 207 21.58 -19.05 12.29
CA LYS A 207 21.87 -17.61 12.09
C LYS A 207 20.95 -16.88 11.11
N GLU A 208 20.18 -17.57 10.28
CA GLU A 208 19.27 -16.92 9.30
C GLU A 208 17.77 -17.26 9.46
N GLY A 209 17.38 -17.94 10.53
CA GLY A 209 16.05 -17.83 11.13
C GLY A 209 14.87 -18.27 10.26
N GLY A 210 14.53 -19.56 10.33
CA GLY A 210 13.23 -20.12 9.92
C GLY A 210 12.09 -19.62 10.79
N ARG A 211 11.77 -18.33 10.71
CA ARG A 211 10.63 -17.68 11.37
C ARG A 211 9.54 -17.42 10.35
N ASN A 212 8.30 -17.77 10.68
CA ASN A 212 7.16 -17.40 9.86
C ASN A 212 6.62 -16.04 10.32
N SER A 213 6.01 -15.31 9.39
CA SER A 213 5.42 -14.00 9.65
C SER A 213 3.95 -14.02 9.24
N GLY A 214 3.07 -13.72 10.18
CA GLY A 214 1.65 -13.50 9.94
C GLY A 214 1.39 -12.03 9.70
N LEU A 215 0.81 -11.72 8.54
CA LEU A 215 0.41 -10.37 8.17
C LEU A 215 -1.12 -10.26 8.19
N GLN A 216 -1.64 -9.21 8.82
CA GLN A 216 -3.04 -8.84 8.70
C GLN A 216 -3.19 -7.85 7.56
N VAL A 217 -4.11 -8.12 6.64
CA VAL A 217 -4.33 -7.32 5.44
C VAL A 217 -5.65 -6.59 5.54
N VAL A 218 -5.63 -5.27 5.34
CA VAL A 218 -6.80 -4.41 5.43
C VAL A 218 -6.92 -3.58 4.14
N GLY A 219 -8.12 -3.51 3.57
CA GLY A 219 -8.43 -2.61 2.47
C GLY A 219 -8.36 -1.15 2.91
N ASN A 220 -7.59 -0.34 2.20
CA ASN A 220 -7.38 1.09 2.48
C ASN A 220 -7.40 1.93 1.19
N PRO A 221 -8.56 2.05 0.52
CA PRO A 221 -8.70 2.83 -0.72
C PRO A 221 -8.56 4.34 -0.48
N SER A 222 -8.84 4.83 0.74
CA SER A 222 -8.76 6.26 1.09
C SER A 222 -7.38 6.69 1.57
N MET A 223 -6.34 5.89 1.34
CA MET A 223 -4.97 6.20 1.82
C MET A 223 -4.48 7.57 1.35
N LEU A 224 -4.85 8.00 0.14
CA LEU A 224 -4.40 9.27 -0.44
C LEU A 224 -5.17 10.50 0.08
N ALA A 225 -6.39 10.31 0.58
CA ALA A 225 -7.26 11.39 1.02
C ALA A 225 -6.60 12.37 2.02
N PRO A 226 -5.97 11.91 3.13
CA PRO A 226 -5.34 12.83 4.08
C PRO A 226 -4.18 13.62 3.46
N TYR A 227 -3.39 12.99 2.58
CA TYR A 227 -2.29 13.66 1.90
C TYR A 227 -2.80 14.72 0.93
N THR A 228 -3.86 14.41 0.17
CA THR A 228 -4.50 15.40 -0.72
C THR A 228 -5.08 16.58 0.06
N GLY A 229 -5.69 16.33 1.23
CA GLY A 229 -6.19 17.39 2.11
C GLY A 229 -5.07 18.30 2.62
N CYS A 230 -3.98 17.72 3.12
CA CYS A 230 -2.81 18.49 3.57
C CYS A 230 -2.19 19.33 2.45
N LEU A 231 -2.12 18.80 1.22
CA LEU A 231 -1.63 19.53 0.06
C LEU A 231 -2.54 20.71 -0.30
N LEU A 232 -3.86 20.52 -0.30
CA LEU A 232 -4.82 21.59 -0.58
C LEU A 232 -4.74 22.72 0.44
N VAL A 233 -4.73 22.38 1.74
CA VAL A 233 -4.62 23.37 2.83
C VAL A 233 -3.26 24.08 2.77
N GLY A 234 -2.17 23.33 2.61
CA GLY A 234 -0.83 23.89 2.48
C GLY A 234 -0.71 24.84 1.30
N PHE A 235 -1.29 24.49 0.15
CA PHE A 235 -1.35 25.35 -1.03
C PHE A 235 -2.13 26.65 -0.75
N GLY A 236 -3.30 26.55 -0.12
CA GLY A 236 -4.11 27.72 0.24
C GLY A 236 -3.39 28.68 1.18
N MET A 237 -2.75 28.16 2.23
CA MET A 237 -1.97 28.97 3.17
C MET A 237 -0.76 29.61 2.50
N LEU A 238 -0.05 28.88 1.63
CA LEU A 238 1.07 29.41 0.87
C LEU A 238 0.61 30.57 -0.03
N TRP A 239 -0.50 30.39 -0.75
CA TRP A 239 -1.09 31.43 -1.59
C TRP A 239 -1.43 32.70 -0.80
N GLN A 240 -2.13 32.54 0.33
CA GLN A 240 -2.49 33.65 1.21
C GLN A 240 -1.24 34.37 1.75
N PHE A 241 -0.24 33.63 2.19
CA PHE A 241 1.02 34.18 2.69
C PHE A 241 1.75 34.99 1.60
N LEU A 242 1.91 34.44 0.40
CA LEU A 242 2.55 35.16 -0.72
C LEU A 242 1.78 36.43 -1.08
N PHE A 243 0.44 36.39 -1.06
CA PHE A 243 -0.39 37.56 -1.34
C PHE A 243 -0.13 38.70 -0.34
N HIS A 244 -0.10 38.40 0.96
CA HIS A 244 0.21 39.41 1.99
C HIS A 244 1.67 39.87 1.94
N LEU A 245 2.62 38.94 1.76
CA LEU A 245 4.05 39.24 1.70
C LEU A 245 4.39 40.17 0.52
N THR A 246 3.88 39.87 -0.68
CA THR A 246 4.13 40.69 -1.86
C THR A 246 3.55 42.09 -1.71
N ARG A 247 2.35 42.24 -1.12
CA ARG A 247 1.77 43.55 -0.81
C ARG A 247 2.62 44.33 0.19
N PHE A 248 3.13 43.67 1.22
CA PHE A 248 4.01 44.28 2.22
C PHE A 248 5.35 44.72 1.63
N LEU A 249 6.01 43.84 0.87
CA LEU A 249 7.27 44.13 0.20
C LEU A 249 7.12 45.24 -0.84
N ALA A 250 6.03 45.23 -1.62
CA ALA A 250 5.72 46.29 -2.57
C ALA A 250 5.58 47.66 -1.87
N LYS A 251 4.87 47.69 -0.73
CA LYS A 251 4.75 48.90 0.10
C LYS A 251 6.11 49.38 0.61
N ARG A 252 6.97 48.49 1.11
CA ARG A 252 8.33 48.84 1.57
C ARG A 252 9.25 49.30 0.44
N ALA A 253 9.11 48.73 -0.74
CA ALA A 253 9.90 49.08 -1.92
C ALA A 253 9.40 50.36 -2.62
N GLY A 254 8.34 51.02 -2.13
CA GLY A 254 7.76 52.19 -2.77
C GLY A 254 7.24 51.90 -4.18
N LEU A 255 6.77 50.67 -4.42
CA LEU A 255 6.13 50.30 -5.68
C LEU A 255 4.70 50.86 -5.76
N PRO A 256 4.17 51.09 -6.98
CA PRO A 256 2.83 51.64 -7.17
C PRO A 256 1.75 50.83 -6.43
N PRO A 257 0.63 51.47 -6.05
CA PRO A 257 -0.47 50.81 -5.36
C PRO A 257 -1.01 49.63 -6.18
N PRO A 258 -1.59 48.61 -5.53
CA PRO A 258 -2.03 47.38 -6.18
C PRO A 258 -3.13 47.58 -7.23
N ASP A 259 -3.82 48.72 -7.24
CA ASP A 259 -4.78 49.12 -8.27
C ASP A 259 -4.18 50.27 -9.10
N PHE A 260 -3.90 50.03 -10.38
CA PHE A 260 -3.57 51.10 -11.32
C PHE A 260 -4.86 51.76 -11.82
N GLY A 261 -4.99 53.08 -11.64
CA GLY A 261 -6.17 53.84 -12.07
C GLY A 261 -6.35 53.95 -13.59
N VAL A 262 -5.33 53.57 -14.39
CA VAL A 262 -5.39 53.52 -15.85
C VAL A 262 -4.71 52.23 -16.34
N PRO A 263 -5.39 51.35 -17.11
CA PRO A 263 -4.78 50.13 -17.62
C PRO A 263 -3.72 50.46 -18.67
N HIS A 264 -2.46 50.10 -18.39
CA HIS A 264 -1.36 50.24 -19.34
C HIS A 264 -1.63 49.34 -20.58
N PRO A 265 -1.39 49.81 -21.82
CA PRO A 265 -1.76 49.08 -23.04
C PRO A 265 -1.05 47.73 -23.20
N LEU A 266 0.08 47.52 -22.51
CA LEU A 266 0.80 46.24 -22.50
C LEU A 266 0.14 45.15 -21.64
N LEU A 267 -0.75 45.50 -20.69
CA LEU A 267 -1.30 44.53 -19.75
C LEU A 267 -2.23 43.48 -20.39
N PRO A 268 -3.13 43.84 -21.34
CA PRO A 268 -3.90 42.86 -22.10
C PRO A 268 -3.01 41.89 -22.88
N VAL A 269 -1.90 42.39 -23.45
CA VAL A 269 -0.92 41.56 -24.18
C VAL A 269 -0.23 40.58 -23.22
N CYS A 270 0.19 41.05 -22.04
CA CYS A 270 0.78 40.18 -21.01
C CYS A 270 -0.21 39.11 -20.54
N ALA A 271 -1.48 39.46 -20.35
CA ALA A 271 -2.54 38.51 -19.95
C ALA A 271 -2.75 37.41 -21.00
N LEU A 272 -2.71 37.74 -22.29
CA LEU A 272 -2.76 36.75 -23.37
C LEU A 272 -1.52 35.86 -23.41
N LEU A 273 -0.33 36.43 -23.20
CA LEU A 273 0.92 35.68 -23.16
C LEU A 273 1.00 34.70 -21.99
N ILE A 274 0.38 35.01 -20.85
CA ILE A 274 0.25 34.09 -19.70
C ILE A 274 -0.55 32.82 -20.07
N MET A 275 -1.53 32.95 -20.97
CA MET A 275 -2.41 31.84 -21.39
C MET A 275 -1.84 30.99 -22.51
N LEU A 276 -0.97 31.56 -23.34
CA LEU A 276 -0.38 30.89 -24.50
C LEU A 276 0.25 29.52 -24.18
N PRO A 277 1.00 29.35 -23.06
CA PRO A 277 1.47 28.04 -22.61
C PRO A 277 0.38 26.97 -22.45
N ASP A 278 -0.77 27.29 -21.87
CA ASP A 278 -1.83 26.31 -21.63
C ASP A 278 -2.53 25.92 -22.93
N VAL A 279 -2.75 26.90 -23.82
CA VAL A 279 -3.31 26.65 -25.16
C VAL A 279 -2.39 25.74 -25.98
N PHE A 280 -1.08 25.99 -25.91
CA PHE A 280 -0.09 25.18 -26.61
C PHE A 280 0.01 23.76 -26.04
N LEU A 281 0.03 23.62 -24.70
CA LEU A 281 0.03 22.31 -24.04
C LEU A 281 -1.25 21.51 -24.32
N ALA A 282 -2.42 22.17 -24.39
CA ALA A 282 -3.68 21.54 -24.78
C ALA A 282 -3.62 21.02 -26.23
N TRP A 283 -3.05 21.80 -27.15
CA TRP A 283 -2.85 21.36 -28.53
C TRP A 283 -1.92 20.13 -28.63
N ILE A 284 -0.81 20.12 -27.89
CA ILE A 284 0.09 18.96 -27.80
C ILE A 284 -0.63 17.75 -27.20
N ALA A 285 -1.40 17.95 -26.13
CA ALA A 285 -2.15 16.87 -25.48
C ALA A 285 -3.12 16.19 -26.46
N ILE A 286 -3.84 16.99 -27.25
CA ILE A 286 -4.78 16.49 -28.27
C ILE A 286 -4.04 15.73 -29.38
N LYS A 287 -2.88 16.24 -29.82
CA LYS A 287 -2.08 15.62 -30.89
C LYS A 287 -1.42 14.31 -30.47
N ASN A 288 -0.90 14.24 -29.24
CA ASN A 288 0.00 13.16 -28.81
C ASN A 288 -0.63 12.19 -27.81
N GLY A 289 -1.86 12.44 -27.33
CA GLY A 289 -2.58 11.54 -26.43
C GLY A 289 -1.89 11.29 -25.08
N THR A 290 -1.00 12.19 -24.64
CA THR A 290 -0.20 12.00 -23.42
C THR A 290 -0.99 12.38 -22.16
N LEU A 291 -1.19 11.40 -21.28
CA LEU A 291 -1.89 11.56 -20.00
C LEU A 291 -1.30 12.68 -19.14
N PHE A 292 0.02 12.88 -19.21
CA PHE A 292 0.73 13.95 -18.51
C PHE A 292 0.29 15.35 -18.97
N ALA A 293 0.14 15.57 -20.27
CA ALA A 293 -0.25 16.87 -20.81
C ALA A 293 -1.71 17.20 -20.45
N LEU A 294 -2.59 16.19 -20.42
CA LEU A 294 -3.97 16.34 -19.97
C LEU A 294 -4.06 16.71 -18.48
N ALA A 295 -3.25 16.11 -17.62
CA ALA A 295 -3.21 16.44 -16.19
C ALA A 295 -2.74 17.88 -15.92
N VAL A 296 -1.74 18.36 -16.67
CA VAL A 296 -1.27 19.76 -16.57
C VAL A 296 -2.36 20.72 -17.01
N VAL A 297 -2.99 20.45 -18.17
CA VAL A 297 -4.10 21.27 -18.72
C VAL A 297 -5.34 21.26 -17.81
N ALA A 298 -5.52 20.29 -16.93
CA ALA A 298 -6.64 20.30 -15.98
C ALA A 298 -6.44 21.28 -14.80
N VAL A 299 -5.19 21.58 -14.43
CA VAL A 299 -4.87 22.30 -13.18
C VAL A 299 -4.36 23.72 -13.44
N THR A 300 -3.56 23.92 -14.48
CA THR A 300 -2.91 25.22 -14.75
C THR A 300 -3.82 26.33 -15.30
N PRO A 301 -4.87 26.07 -16.10
CA PRO A 301 -5.67 27.14 -16.69
C PRO A 301 -6.46 27.96 -15.68
N PHE A 302 -6.89 27.35 -14.57
CA PHE A 302 -7.58 28.09 -13.52
C PHE A 302 -6.66 29.13 -12.88
N ILE A 303 -5.44 28.72 -12.50
CA ILE A 303 -4.46 29.61 -11.87
C ILE A 303 -4.00 30.69 -12.85
N ARG A 304 -3.66 30.32 -14.09
CA ARG A 304 -3.28 31.28 -15.14
C ARG A 304 -4.43 32.18 -15.56
N GLY A 305 -5.66 31.69 -15.50
CA GLY A 305 -6.90 32.47 -15.64
C GLY A 305 -7.02 33.58 -14.62
N VAL A 306 -6.88 33.24 -13.34
CA VAL A 306 -6.92 34.23 -12.25
C VAL A 306 -5.80 35.26 -12.43
N LEU A 307 -4.58 34.83 -12.75
CA LEU A 307 -3.45 35.73 -12.99
C LEU A 307 -3.65 36.65 -14.20
N ALA A 308 -4.06 36.09 -15.34
CA ALA A 308 -4.29 36.85 -16.57
C ALA A 308 -5.41 37.88 -16.36
N TRP A 309 -6.47 37.51 -15.63
CA TRP A 309 -7.54 38.43 -15.28
C TRP A 309 -7.07 39.56 -14.34
N GLN A 310 -6.26 39.24 -13.33
CA GLN A 310 -5.64 40.24 -12.44
C GLN A 310 -4.76 41.22 -13.22
N VAL A 311 -3.88 40.69 -14.08
CA VAL A 311 -2.97 41.47 -14.93
C VAL A 311 -3.75 42.35 -15.90
N TRP A 312 -4.76 41.80 -16.57
CA TRP A 312 -5.64 42.53 -17.49
C TRP A 312 -6.31 43.73 -16.81
N ARG A 313 -6.79 43.54 -15.57
CA ARG A 313 -7.43 44.60 -14.77
C ARG A 313 -6.42 45.59 -14.19
N GLY A 314 -5.12 45.38 -14.37
CA GLY A 314 -4.07 46.20 -13.75
C GLY A 314 -4.08 46.08 -12.23
N LYS A 315 -4.42 44.91 -11.69
CA LYS A 315 -4.52 44.66 -10.26
C LYS A 315 -3.46 43.67 -9.80
N HIS A 316 -2.90 43.90 -8.61
CA HIS A 316 -1.96 42.99 -7.95
C HIS A 316 -0.77 42.56 -8.85
N LEU A 317 -0.22 43.50 -9.65
CA LEU A 317 0.83 43.20 -10.63
C LEU A 317 2.10 42.63 -9.99
N VAL A 318 2.50 43.13 -8.82
CA VAL A 318 3.69 42.62 -8.09
C VAL A 318 3.48 41.17 -7.64
N PHE A 319 2.29 40.83 -7.17
CA PHE A 319 1.93 39.46 -6.80
C PHE A 319 1.96 38.54 -8.02
N SER A 320 1.34 38.99 -9.13
CA SER A 320 1.33 38.24 -10.40
C SER A 320 2.74 38.02 -10.94
N MET A 321 3.61 39.03 -10.87
CA MET A 321 5.02 38.95 -11.27
C MET A 321 5.80 37.92 -10.45
N VAL A 322 5.65 37.92 -9.12
CA VAL A 322 6.32 36.96 -8.23
C VAL A 322 5.83 35.54 -8.47
N LEU A 323 4.52 35.35 -8.69
CA LEU A 323 3.96 34.03 -8.95
C LEU A 323 4.38 33.47 -10.31
N LEU A 324 4.61 34.34 -11.30
CA LEU A 324 5.15 33.98 -12.61
C LEU A 324 6.66 33.72 -12.59
N LEU A 325 7.41 34.22 -11.60
CA LEU A 325 8.86 34.07 -11.52
C LEU A 325 9.30 32.59 -11.53
N VAL A 326 8.72 31.79 -10.65
CA VAL A 326 9.07 30.36 -10.49
C VAL A 326 8.85 29.56 -11.79
N PRO A 327 7.65 29.58 -12.42
CA PRO A 327 7.46 28.88 -13.68
C PRO A 327 8.32 29.46 -14.82
N THR A 328 8.67 30.75 -14.78
CA THR A 328 9.58 31.34 -15.78
C THR A 328 11.00 30.79 -15.65
N ILE A 329 11.52 30.66 -14.42
CA ILE A 329 12.84 30.06 -14.15
C ILE A 329 12.86 28.58 -14.56
N LEU A 330 11.78 27.85 -14.29
CA LEU A 330 11.67 26.43 -14.60
C LEU A 330 11.37 26.13 -16.08
N ALA A 331 10.83 27.08 -16.84
CA ALA A 331 10.41 26.86 -18.23
C ALA A 331 11.57 26.50 -19.17
N VAL A 332 12.73 27.14 -19.01
CA VAL A 332 13.92 26.89 -19.84
C VAL A 332 14.49 25.48 -19.65
N PRO A 333 14.84 25.03 -18.42
CA PRO A 333 15.35 23.67 -18.23
C PRO A 333 14.31 22.60 -18.59
N PHE A 334 13.01 22.88 -18.39
CA PHE A 334 11.95 21.98 -18.82
C PHE A 334 11.90 21.84 -20.35
N ALA A 335 11.96 22.96 -21.09
CA ALA A 335 11.94 22.95 -22.55
C ALA A 335 13.13 22.18 -23.14
N LEU A 336 14.33 22.33 -22.56
CA LEU A 336 15.53 21.58 -22.96
C LEU A 336 15.34 20.07 -22.74
N LYS A 337 14.88 19.66 -21.56
CA LYS A 337 14.63 18.24 -21.26
C LYS A 337 13.51 17.64 -22.13
N TYR A 338 12.49 18.42 -22.46
CA TYR A 338 11.41 17.97 -23.35
C TYR A 338 11.91 17.78 -24.78
N GLN A 339 12.79 18.66 -25.27
CA GLN A 339 13.41 18.52 -26.59
C GLN A 339 14.24 17.23 -26.69
N GLU A 340 15.04 16.93 -25.67
CA GLU A 340 15.83 15.69 -25.61
C GLU A 340 14.96 14.42 -25.70
N THR A 341 13.74 14.49 -25.17
CA THR A 341 12.85 13.32 -25.05
C THR A 341 11.86 13.18 -26.21
N HIS A 342 11.38 14.28 -26.78
CA HIS A 342 10.29 14.26 -27.78
C HIS A 342 10.66 14.92 -29.11
N GLY A 343 11.90 15.42 -29.27
CA GLY A 343 12.39 16.00 -30.53
C GLY A 343 11.72 17.31 -30.96
N SER A 344 10.74 17.80 -30.20
CA SER A 344 10.01 19.05 -30.46
C SER A 344 10.40 20.13 -29.45
N MET A 345 10.60 21.35 -29.94
CA MET A 345 11.07 22.47 -29.13
C MET A 345 9.90 23.24 -28.51
N LEU A 346 9.89 23.36 -27.18
CA LEU A 346 8.90 24.14 -26.40
C LEU A 346 9.24 25.65 -26.31
N TRP A 347 10.11 26.17 -27.18
CA TRP A 347 10.54 27.58 -27.16
C TRP A 347 9.40 28.60 -27.14
N PRO A 348 8.29 28.46 -27.88
CA PRO A 348 7.18 29.41 -27.84
C PRO A 348 6.58 29.59 -26.43
N VAL A 349 6.53 28.50 -25.64
CA VAL A 349 6.01 28.52 -24.26
C VAL A 349 6.95 29.31 -23.35
N SER A 350 8.25 29.03 -23.42
CA SER A 350 9.27 29.72 -22.62
C SER A 350 9.36 31.20 -22.99
N ILE A 351 9.31 31.52 -24.29
CA ILE A 351 9.35 32.91 -24.79
C ILE A 351 8.11 33.68 -24.35
N ALA A 352 6.91 33.13 -24.50
CA ALA A 352 5.67 33.80 -24.09
C ALA A 352 5.64 34.07 -22.58
N GLN A 353 6.04 33.08 -21.78
CA GLN A 353 6.11 33.21 -20.32
C GLN A 353 7.12 34.28 -19.89
N PHE A 354 8.31 34.31 -20.51
CA PHE A 354 9.35 35.30 -20.23
C PHE A 354 8.94 36.71 -20.68
N ALA A 355 8.31 36.84 -21.85
CA ALA A 355 7.79 38.10 -22.36
C ALA A 355 6.68 38.67 -21.47
N ALA A 356 5.76 37.83 -20.98
CA ALA A 356 4.74 38.23 -20.02
C ALA A 356 5.36 38.75 -18.71
N PHE A 357 6.36 38.04 -18.19
CA PHE A 357 7.08 38.46 -16.98
C PHE A 357 7.76 39.82 -17.15
N LEU A 358 8.52 40.00 -18.24
CA LEU A 358 9.20 41.27 -18.54
C LEU A 358 8.22 42.42 -18.77
N GLY A 359 7.10 42.17 -19.47
CA GLY A 359 6.08 43.19 -19.70
C GLY A 359 5.42 43.67 -18.40
N ILE A 360 5.11 42.75 -17.49
CA ILE A 360 4.60 43.10 -16.16
C ILE A 360 5.65 43.85 -15.34
N ALA A 361 6.91 43.37 -15.34
CA ALA A 361 8.00 44.04 -14.64
C ALA A 361 8.21 45.47 -15.15
N TYR A 362 8.21 45.66 -16.47
CA TYR A 362 8.31 46.97 -17.09
C TYR A 362 7.22 47.93 -16.57
N VAL A 363 5.96 47.50 -16.59
CA VAL A 363 4.82 48.33 -16.11
C VAL A 363 4.91 48.63 -14.62
N VAL A 364 5.38 47.69 -13.81
CA VAL A 364 5.56 47.88 -12.36
C VAL A 364 6.65 48.89 -12.06
N PHE A 365 7.80 48.80 -12.73
CA PHE A 365 8.96 49.66 -12.47
C PHE A 365 8.87 51.03 -13.17
N SER A 366 8.22 51.12 -14.33
CA SER A 366 8.03 52.39 -15.05
C SER A 366 7.12 53.36 -14.31
N ASN A 367 6.20 52.83 -13.50
CA ASN A 367 5.22 53.60 -12.71
C ASN A 367 5.64 53.79 -11.24
N ARG A 368 6.92 53.57 -10.91
CA ARG A 368 7.42 53.82 -9.55
C ARG A 368 7.40 55.33 -9.29
N PRO A 369 6.74 55.82 -8.22
CA PRO A 369 6.75 57.25 -7.90
C PRO A 369 8.20 57.70 -7.70
N ARG A 370 8.63 58.73 -8.45
CA ARG A 370 9.94 59.35 -8.27
C ARG A 370 9.95 59.99 -6.89
N THR A 371 10.71 59.43 -5.95
CA THR A 371 11.02 60.11 -4.69
C THR A 371 11.88 61.33 -5.05
N ILE A 372 11.31 62.53 -4.96
CA ILE A 372 12.08 63.77 -5.02
C ILE A 372 12.97 63.78 -3.76
N PRO A 373 14.31 63.87 -3.86
CA PRO A 373 15.14 64.00 -2.68
C PRO A 373 14.78 65.31 -1.96
N ALA A 374 14.42 65.20 -0.68
CA ALA A 374 14.19 66.35 0.18
C ALA A 374 15.53 67.03 0.49
N HIS A 375 15.97 67.89 -0.41
CA HIS A 375 16.91 68.97 -0.12
C HIS A 375 16.35 70.24 -0.74
N ALA A 376 15.64 71.01 0.08
CA ALA A 376 15.44 72.46 -0.03
C ALA A 376 15.10 72.97 1.37
#